data_AF-A0A950ND12-F1
#
_entry.id   AF-A0A950ND12-F1
#
_cell.length_a   1.000
_cell.length_b   1.000
_cell.length_c   1.000
_cell.angle_alpha   90.00
_cell.angle_beta   90.00
_cell.angle_gamma   90.00
#
_symmetry.space_group_name_H-M   'P 1'
#
loop_
_entity.id
_entity.type
_entity.pdbx_description
1 polymer ?
#
loop_
_entity_poly.entity_id
_entity_poly.type
_entity_poly.pdbx_seq_one_letter_code
_entity_poly.pdbx_strand_id
1 'polypeptide(L)'
;ALTADNALMASIPVWDRLPVLLVSGDMNPEPLMGETDFVEIALHPFGNAKVELADLVATKTMDARELDAKALAESRVALLANVSQLNDAQLKALEGFVREGGGLLVFPGNRINSAWYNTTFLAGGKGLLPLPVASLSGSTNSGTRATIVSQHYEHPALEMFNDPRNGNLSEADIRLWYKMREEAGKPGDGGVTVLARLDTGDPFLVEKKFGEGRIIECAVPCDAEWTNLPARPFYLPLMQQLVTYLASKVYPPRNVDVGRPLVAFLPAADAGKKGILTDPEGKAREIAIQTKGTRAIAEFADTRKPGLYVLDAPNNNRIHFVVNVDRKESDLSQLSEAEVQGVAKAMGASVVKTFGEYHSLDQQRRFGQEIWQALLVAVLALIFVEMLLEQAFARRKT
;
A
#
# COMPACT_ATOMS: atom_id res chain seq x y z
N ALA A 1 29.09 23.95 1.85
CA ALA A 1 28.54 22.59 1.73
C ALA A 1 28.56 21.97 3.12
N LEU A 2 27.39 21.62 3.67
CA LEU A 2 27.35 20.86 4.92
C LEU A 2 27.75 19.43 4.60
N THR A 3 28.54 18.78 5.46
CA THR A 3 28.96 17.39 5.24
C THR A 3 27.76 16.43 5.11
N ALA A 4 26.63 16.78 5.73
CA ALA A 4 25.38 16.04 5.66
C ALA A 4 24.72 16.05 4.26
N ASP A 5 25.05 17.00 3.39
CA ASP A 5 24.45 17.10 2.04
C ASP A 5 25.04 16.07 1.07
N ASN A 6 26.19 15.48 1.40
CA ASN A 6 26.93 14.56 0.53
C ASN A 6 26.61 13.08 0.80
N ALA A 7 25.73 12.77 1.76
CA ALA A 7 25.39 11.39 2.12
C ALA A 7 23.89 11.26 2.36
N LEU A 8 23.29 10.22 1.77
CA LEU A 8 21.90 9.85 2.01
C LEU A 8 21.84 8.46 2.64
N MET A 9 21.04 8.31 3.69
CA MET A 9 20.83 7.04 4.35
C MET A 9 19.37 6.61 4.24
N ALA A 10 19.13 5.30 4.32
CA ALA A 10 17.79 4.74 4.44
C ALA A 10 17.82 3.55 5.41
N SER A 11 16.85 3.51 6.31
CA SER A 11 16.51 2.34 7.12
C SER A 11 15.39 1.59 6.43
N ILE A 12 15.68 0.36 6.01
CA ILE A 12 14.73 -0.53 5.34
C ILE A 12 14.72 -1.84 6.13
N PRO A 13 13.58 -2.24 6.71
CA PRO A 13 13.46 -3.57 7.29
C PRO A 13 13.47 -4.62 6.17
N VAL A 14 14.45 -5.51 6.19
CA VAL A 14 14.59 -6.59 5.21
C VAL A 14 14.30 -7.92 5.89
N TRP A 15 13.61 -8.80 5.17
CA TRP A 15 13.35 -10.19 5.55
C TRP A 15 14.04 -11.08 4.54
N ASP A 16 14.72 -12.13 5.00
CA ASP A 16 15.35 -13.09 4.09
C ASP A 16 14.28 -13.85 3.28
N ARG A 17 13.21 -14.28 3.96
CA ARG A 17 12.02 -14.89 3.37
C ARG A 17 10.79 -14.51 4.20
N LEU A 18 9.63 -14.50 3.58
CA LEU A 18 8.34 -14.31 4.23
C LEU A 18 7.82 -15.65 4.78
N PRO A 19 7.75 -15.87 6.10
CA PRO A 19 7.28 -17.14 6.66
C PRO A 19 5.74 -17.22 6.62
N VAL A 20 5.22 -18.29 6.02
CA VAL A 20 3.79 -18.56 5.84
C VAL A 20 3.46 -19.92 6.41
N LEU A 21 2.48 -19.95 7.32
CA LEU A 21 1.96 -21.19 7.90
C LEU A 21 0.76 -21.67 7.10
N LEU A 22 0.85 -22.87 6.53
CA LEU A 22 -0.25 -23.54 5.85
C LEU A 22 -0.86 -24.57 6.82
N VAL A 23 -2.08 -24.31 7.28
CA VAL A 23 -2.80 -25.18 8.21
C VAL A 23 -3.83 -25.98 7.42
N SER A 24 -3.57 -27.27 7.26
CA SER A 24 -4.44 -28.17 6.51
C SER A 24 -5.49 -28.82 7.40
N GLY A 25 -6.74 -28.84 6.94
CA GLY A 25 -7.83 -29.60 7.53
C GLY A 25 -7.77 -31.10 7.24
N ASP A 26 -6.99 -31.51 6.24
CA ASP A 26 -6.70 -32.90 5.91
C ASP A 26 -5.29 -33.07 5.34
N MET A 27 -4.44 -33.80 6.05
CA MET A 27 -3.10 -34.13 5.57
C MET A 27 -3.19 -35.34 4.66
N ASN A 28 -3.01 -35.14 3.35
CA ASN A 28 -2.93 -36.21 2.38
C ASN A 28 -1.47 -36.38 1.89
N PRO A 29 -0.86 -37.56 2.02
CA PRO A 29 0.50 -37.79 1.52
C PRO A 29 0.58 -37.92 -0.01
N GLU A 30 -0.54 -38.12 -0.70
CA GLU A 30 -0.57 -38.23 -2.16
C GLU A 30 -0.40 -36.84 -2.81
N PRO A 31 0.58 -36.64 -3.72
CA PRO A 31 0.85 -35.34 -4.31
C PRO A 31 -0.36 -34.77 -5.06
N LEU A 32 -0.59 -33.45 -4.88
CA LEU A 32 -1.71 -32.70 -5.48
C LEU A 32 -3.09 -33.15 -4.97
N MET A 33 -3.13 -33.92 -3.88
CA MET A 33 -4.36 -34.35 -3.23
C MET A 33 -4.48 -33.78 -1.81
N GLY A 34 -3.47 -33.07 -1.32
CA GLY A 34 -3.54 -32.29 -0.09
C GLY A 34 -4.20 -30.93 -0.32
N GLU A 35 -4.91 -30.45 0.70
CA GLU A 35 -5.63 -29.16 0.69
C GLU A 35 -4.71 -27.96 0.40
N THR A 36 -3.43 -28.07 0.78
CA THR A 36 -2.43 -26.99 0.71
C THR A 36 -1.46 -27.14 -0.45
N ASP A 37 -1.42 -28.28 -1.15
CA ASP A 37 -0.36 -28.64 -2.11
C ASP A 37 -0.21 -27.60 -3.22
N PHE A 38 -1.33 -27.16 -3.79
CA PHE A 38 -1.33 -26.15 -4.85
C PHE A 38 -0.84 -24.80 -4.36
N VAL A 39 -1.22 -24.40 -3.14
CA VAL A 39 -0.75 -23.14 -2.54
C VAL A 39 0.73 -23.23 -2.22
N GLU A 40 1.20 -24.37 -1.72
CA GLU A 40 2.61 -24.60 -1.45
C GLU A 40 3.45 -24.47 -2.73
N ILE A 41 3.00 -25.07 -3.84
CA ILE A 41 3.65 -24.91 -5.15
C ILE A 41 3.62 -23.45 -5.62
N ALA A 42 2.53 -22.72 -5.38
CA ALA A 42 2.43 -21.31 -5.77
C ALA A 42 3.33 -20.39 -4.94
N LEU A 43 3.45 -20.64 -3.64
CA LEU A 43 4.26 -19.80 -2.76
C LEU A 43 5.74 -20.18 -2.79
N HIS A 44 6.04 -21.44 -3.06
CA HIS A 44 7.39 -22.00 -3.00
C HIS A 44 7.72 -22.87 -4.24
N PRO A 45 7.62 -22.32 -5.47
CA PRO A 45 7.74 -23.08 -6.72
C PRO A 45 9.11 -23.74 -6.91
N PHE A 46 10.17 -23.18 -6.32
CA PHE A 46 11.53 -23.74 -6.41
C PHE A 46 11.93 -24.55 -5.18
N GLY A 47 10.99 -24.94 -4.31
CA GLY A 47 11.31 -25.65 -3.06
C GLY A 47 12.11 -26.95 -3.22
N ASN A 48 11.96 -27.62 -4.37
CA ASN A 48 12.72 -28.82 -4.71
C ASN A 48 14.01 -28.53 -5.52
N ALA A 49 14.20 -27.30 -6.00
CA ALA A 49 15.36 -26.87 -6.75
C ALA A 49 16.37 -26.18 -5.82
N LYS A 50 17.64 -26.58 -5.89
CA LYS A 50 18.74 -25.95 -5.12
C LYS A 50 19.16 -24.61 -5.74
N VAL A 51 18.25 -23.66 -5.81
CA VAL A 51 18.55 -22.28 -6.21
C VAL A 51 18.36 -21.40 -4.97
N GLU A 52 19.46 -20.86 -4.43
CA GLU A 52 19.40 -19.97 -3.28
C GLU A 52 18.57 -18.72 -3.60
N LEU A 53 17.70 -18.32 -2.67
CA LEU A 53 16.79 -17.17 -2.77
C LEU A 53 15.87 -17.16 -4.01
N ALA A 54 15.64 -18.31 -4.65
CA ALA A 54 14.66 -18.39 -5.74
C ALA A 54 13.23 -18.11 -5.25
N ASP A 55 12.93 -18.51 -4.00
CA ASP A 55 11.64 -18.28 -3.36
C ASP A 55 11.76 -17.23 -2.25
N LEU A 56 11.01 -16.14 -2.40
CA LEU A 56 10.90 -15.06 -1.39
C LEU A 56 9.93 -15.41 -0.26
N VAL A 57 9.17 -16.50 -0.39
CA VAL A 57 8.23 -17.01 0.60
C VAL A 57 8.71 -18.38 1.09
N ALA A 58 8.63 -18.60 2.41
CA ALA A 58 8.94 -19.86 3.05
C ALA A 58 7.65 -20.42 3.65
N THR A 59 7.19 -21.56 3.13
CA THR A 59 5.99 -22.24 3.63
C THR A 59 6.34 -23.27 4.70
N LYS A 60 5.47 -23.43 5.68
CA LYS A 60 5.48 -24.54 6.64
C LYS A 60 4.08 -25.10 6.72
N THR A 61 3.93 -26.36 6.31
CA THR A 61 2.63 -27.06 6.35
C THR A 61 2.47 -27.79 7.68
N MET A 62 1.26 -27.75 8.26
CA MET A 62 0.91 -28.49 9.47
C MET A 62 -0.56 -28.90 9.48
N ASP A 63 -0.86 -29.97 10.21
CA ASP A 63 -2.24 -30.39 10.47
C ASP A 63 -2.94 -29.41 11.42
N ALA A 64 -4.21 -29.11 11.18
CA ALA A 64 -5.01 -28.23 12.04
C ALA A 64 -5.05 -28.67 13.51
N ARG A 65 -4.93 -29.96 13.80
CA ARG A 65 -4.90 -30.51 15.16
C ARG A 65 -3.60 -30.17 15.91
N GLU A 66 -2.54 -29.89 15.18
CA GLU A 66 -1.21 -29.57 15.71
C GLU A 66 -0.93 -28.06 15.75
N LEU A 67 -1.88 -27.24 15.29
CA LEU A 67 -1.76 -25.78 15.35
C LEU A 67 -1.50 -25.32 16.78
N ASP A 68 -0.43 -24.56 16.98
CA ASP A 68 -0.04 -24.00 18.26
C ASP A 68 0.36 -22.51 18.15
N ALA A 69 0.51 -21.86 19.30
CA ALA A 69 0.89 -20.45 19.36
C ALA A 69 2.33 -20.19 18.87
N LYS A 70 3.20 -21.19 18.95
CA LYS A 70 4.62 -21.05 18.56
C LYS A 70 4.74 -20.96 17.04
N ALA A 71 4.08 -21.84 16.31
CA ALA A 71 4.07 -21.84 14.85
C ALA A 71 3.46 -20.54 14.29
N LEU A 72 2.41 -20.02 14.94
CA LEU A 72 1.83 -18.73 14.60
C LEU A 72 2.82 -17.56 14.84
N ALA A 73 3.51 -17.55 15.99
CA ALA A 73 4.49 -16.51 16.33
C ALA A 73 5.72 -16.50 15.40
N GLU A 74 6.11 -17.65 14.86
CA GLU A 74 7.19 -17.80 13.87
C GLU A 74 6.77 -17.39 12.45
N SER A 75 5.49 -17.11 12.23
CA SER A 75 4.90 -16.85 10.92
C SER A 75 4.45 -15.40 10.74
N ARG A 76 4.18 -14.99 9.50
CA ARG A 76 3.60 -13.66 9.18
C ARG A 76 2.21 -13.76 8.59
N VAL A 77 1.94 -14.83 7.88
CA VAL A 77 0.62 -15.17 7.37
C VAL A 77 0.30 -16.59 7.78
N ALA A 78 -0.92 -16.82 8.23
CA ALA A 78 -1.48 -18.14 8.41
C ALA A 78 -2.60 -18.35 7.39
N LEU A 79 -2.64 -19.54 6.80
CA LEU A 79 -3.67 -19.95 5.85
C LEU A 79 -4.41 -21.16 6.44
N LEU A 80 -5.73 -21.10 6.53
CA LEU A 80 -6.57 -22.23 6.91
C LEU A 80 -7.17 -22.84 5.64
N ALA A 81 -6.76 -24.06 5.29
CA ALA A 81 -7.25 -24.80 4.13
C ALA A 81 -8.22 -25.89 4.59
N ASN A 82 -9.51 -25.72 4.32
CA ASN A 82 -10.58 -26.67 4.62
C ASN A 82 -10.59 -27.17 6.09
N VAL A 83 -10.21 -26.29 7.03
CA VAL A 83 -10.14 -26.62 8.46
C VAL A 83 -11.56 -26.72 9.05
N SER A 84 -11.92 -27.88 9.60
CA SER A 84 -13.27 -28.13 10.11
C SER A 84 -13.69 -27.18 11.23
N GLN A 85 -12.85 -27.07 12.26
CA GLN A 85 -12.97 -26.16 13.39
C GLN A 85 -11.66 -26.15 14.19
N LEU A 86 -11.46 -25.12 15.00
CA LEU A 86 -10.34 -25.03 15.95
C LEU A 86 -10.85 -25.20 17.39
N ASN A 87 -10.00 -25.72 18.27
CA ASN A 87 -10.29 -25.70 19.70
C ASN A 87 -10.08 -24.29 20.30
N ASP A 88 -10.57 -24.04 21.52
CA ASP A 88 -10.53 -22.72 22.14
C ASP A 88 -9.11 -22.16 22.31
N ALA A 89 -8.13 -23.02 22.61
CA ALA A 89 -6.74 -22.60 22.77
C ALA A 89 -6.12 -22.16 21.43
N GLN A 90 -6.39 -22.92 20.36
CA GLN A 90 -5.98 -22.61 19.00
C GLN A 90 -6.62 -21.33 18.48
N LEU A 91 -7.95 -21.19 18.67
CA LEU A 91 -8.67 -20.00 18.26
C LEU A 91 -8.13 -18.75 18.98
N LYS A 92 -7.90 -18.83 20.29
CA LYS A 92 -7.33 -17.73 21.07
C LYS A 92 -5.91 -17.36 20.60
N ALA A 93 -5.08 -18.35 20.27
CA ALA A 93 -3.76 -18.12 19.72
C ALA A 93 -3.84 -17.43 18.34
N LEU A 94 -4.73 -17.90 17.46
CA LEU A 94 -4.95 -17.32 16.14
C LEU A 94 -5.49 -15.88 16.22
N GLU A 95 -6.44 -15.62 17.13
CA GLU A 95 -6.92 -14.27 17.40
C GLU A 95 -5.79 -13.35 17.88
N GLY A 96 -4.94 -13.81 18.79
CA GLY A 96 -3.76 -13.07 19.24
C GLY A 96 -2.84 -12.71 18.08
N PHE A 97 -2.50 -13.72 17.27
CA PHE A 97 -1.67 -13.58 16.09
C PHE A 97 -2.21 -12.52 15.11
N VAL A 98 -3.48 -12.61 14.71
CA VAL A 98 -4.09 -11.65 13.77
C VAL A 98 -4.19 -10.27 14.42
N ARG A 99 -4.61 -10.18 15.69
CA ARG A 99 -4.74 -8.90 16.42
C ARG A 99 -3.41 -8.14 16.49
N GLU A 100 -2.28 -8.85 16.56
CA GLU A 100 -0.92 -8.30 16.57
C GLU A 100 -0.33 -8.01 15.16
N GLY A 101 -1.15 -8.14 14.13
CA GLY A 101 -0.79 -7.81 12.75
C GLY A 101 -0.43 -9.00 11.88
N GLY A 102 -0.65 -10.24 12.35
CA GLY A 102 -0.60 -11.41 11.49
C GLY A 102 -1.70 -11.35 10.41
N GLY A 103 -1.36 -11.81 9.21
CA GLY A 103 -2.34 -11.98 8.14
C GLY A 103 -3.03 -13.34 8.23
N LEU A 104 -4.33 -13.40 7.98
CA LEU A 104 -5.08 -14.65 7.91
C LEU A 104 -5.75 -14.82 6.54
N LEU A 105 -5.57 -15.97 5.91
CA LEU A 105 -6.28 -16.36 4.70
C LEU A 105 -7.12 -17.60 5.01
N VAL A 106 -8.41 -17.57 4.69
CA VAL A 106 -9.35 -18.65 4.99
C VAL A 106 -9.94 -19.19 3.69
N PHE A 107 -9.65 -20.45 3.41
CA PHE A 107 -10.24 -21.21 2.31
C PHE A 107 -11.18 -22.28 2.88
N PRO A 108 -12.50 -22.11 2.75
CA PRO A 108 -13.46 -23.12 3.16
C PRO A 108 -13.49 -24.28 2.16
N GLY A 109 -13.98 -25.43 2.58
CA GLY A 109 -14.19 -26.59 1.72
C GLY A 109 -15.24 -27.52 2.31
N ASN A 110 -15.28 -28.78 1.87
CA ASN A 110 -16.31 -29.74 2.26
C ASN A 110 -16.25 -30.22 3.73
N ARG A 111 -15.19 -29.90 4.49
CA ARG A 111 -15.00 -30.33 5.89
C ARG A 111 -15.41 -29.27 6.91
N ILE A 112 -15.68 -28.05 6.50
CA ILE A 112 -15.97 -26.96 7.45
C ILE A 112 -17.20 -27.27 8.29
N ASN A 113 -17.13 -26.99 9.58
CA ASN A 113 -18.31 -26.97 10.45
C ASN A 113 -18.98 -25.60 10.34
N SER A 114 -19.93 -25.44 9.39
CA SER A 114 -20.60 -24.15 9.16
C SER A 114 -21.27 -23.58 10.41
N ALA A 115 -21.74 -24.43 11.33
CA ALA A 115 -22.31 -23.96 12.59
C ALA A 115 -21.24 -23.30 13.47
N TRP A 116 -20.07 -23.93 13.64
CA TRP A 116 -18.96 -23.36 14.39
C TRP A 116 -18.40 -22.08 13.73
N TYR A 117 -18.29 -22.06 12.40
CA TYR A 117 -17.85 -20.87 11.66
C TYR A 117 -18.79 -19.68 11.91
N ASN A 118 -20.11 -19.89 11.80
CA ASN A 118 -21.09 -18.82 11.94
C ASN A 118 -21.37 -18.40 13.39
N THR A 119 -21.01 -19.23 14.38
CA THR A 119 -21.22 -18.92 15.80
C THR A 119 -19.93 -18.46 16.46
N THR A 120 -18.94 -19.34 16.53
CA THR A 120 -17.68 -19.13 17.25
C THR A 120 -16.68 -18.30 16.44
N PHE A 121 -16.45 -18.65 15.16
CA PHE A 121 -15.43 -17.96 14.35
C PHE A 121 -15.87 -16.56 13.90
N LEU A 122 -17.16 -16.38 13.62
CA LEU A 122 -17.78 -15.08 13.35
C LEU A 122 -18.00 -14.25 14.63
N ALA A 123 -18.34 -14.90 15.74
CA ALA A 123 -18.62 -14.28 17.05
C ALA A 123 -19.51 -13.02 16.96
N GLY A 124 -20.64 -13.13 16.23
CA GLY A 124 -21.55 -12.00 16.02
C GLY A 124 -20.91 -10.80 15.31
N GLY A 125 -20.02 -11.07 14.36
CA GLY A 125 -19.25 -10.06 13.60
C GLY A 125 -17.99 -9.57 14.30
N LYS A 126 -17.71 -9.99 15.55
CA LYS A 126 -16.53 -9.57 16.31
C LYS A 126 -15.35 -10.53 16.22
N GLY A 127 -15.53 -11.69 15.61
CA GLY A 127 -14.51 -12.73 15.46
C GLY A 127 -13.66 -12.56 14.20
N LEU A 128 -13.00 -13.65 13.81
CA LEU A 128 -12.06 -13.71 12.70
C LEU A 128 -12.73 -13.96 11.34
N LEU A 129 -13.98 -14.44 11.30
CA LEU A 129 -14.68 -14.64 10.02
C LEU A 129 -15.17 -13.29 9.45
N PRO A 130 -14.82 -12.92 8.19
CA PRO A 130 -15.34 -11.74 7.52
C PRO A 130 -16.86 -11.74 7.30
N LEU A 131 -17.41 -12.77 6.69
CA LEU A 131 -18.85 -12.91 6.44
C LEU A 131 -19.36 -14.30 6.85
N PRO A 132 -20.63 -14.43 7.26
CA PRO A 132 -21.21 -15.73 7.53
C PRO A 132 -21.23 -16.61 6.27
N VAL A 133 -20.78 -17.84 6.43
CA VAL A 133 -20.85 -18.89 5.41
C VAL A 133 -22.26 -19.47 5.40
N ALA A 134 -23.02 -19.18 4.35
CA ALA A 134 -24.40 -19.65 4.19
C ALA A 134 -24.45 -21.02 3.49
N SER A 135 -25.32 -21.19 2.50
CA SER A 135 -25.47 -22.43 1.75
C SER A 135 -24.43 -22.58 0.65
N LEU A 136 -24.11 -23.82 0.28
CA LEU A 136 -23.43 -24.12 -0.97
C LEU A 136 -24.30 -23.74 -2.17
N SER A 137 -23.63 -23.30 -3.24
CA SER A 137 -24.23 -22.96 -4.52
C SER A 137 -23.40 -23.54 -5.65
N GLY A 138 -24.05 -23.83 -6.78
CA GLY A 138 -23.46 -24.58 -7.89
C GLY A 138 -23.57 -26.10 -7.71
N SER A 139 -22.85 -26.84 -8.54
CA SER A 139 -22.73 -28.30 -8.47
C SER A 139 -21.51 -28.76 -9.25
N THR A 140 -20.77 -29.73 -8.70
CA THR A 140 -19.66 -30.39 -9.38
C THR A 140 -20.11 -31.33 -10.52
N ASN A 141 -21.39 -31.73 -10.50
CA ASN A 141 -21.98 -32.67 -11.47
C ASN A 141 -22.76 -31.96 -12.60
N SER A 142 -23.09 -30.69 -12.42
CA SER A 142 -23.79 -29.89 -13.43
C SER A 142 -22.80 -29.12 -14.30
N GLY A 143 -23.13 -28.91 -15.58
CA GLY A 143 -22.31 -28.10 -16.48
C GLY A 143 -22.31 -26.59 -16.16
N THR A 144 -23.14 -26.13 -15.22
CA THR A 144 -23.24 -24.72 -14.83
C THR A 144 -22.01 -24.29 -14.04
N ARG A 145 -21.39 -23.18 -14.44
CA ARG A 145 -20.17 -22.63 -13.85
C ARG A 145 -20.38 -21.14 -13.58
N ALA A 146 -19.85 -20.68 -12.47
CA ALA A 146 -19.67 -19.26 -12.20
C ALA A 146 -18.25 -18.85 -12.58
N THR A 147 -18.08 -17.58 -12.92
CA THR A 147 -16.78 -16.95 -13.16
C THR A 147 -16.58 -15.76 -12.23
N ILE A 148 -15.32 -15.38 -12.00
CA ILE A 148 -15.01 -14.15 -11.27
C ILE A 148 -15.28 -12.96 -12.20
N VAL A 149 -16.00 -11.94 -11.73
CA VAL A 149 -16.31 -10.75 -12.54
C VAL A 149 -15.01 -10.06 -12.94
N SER A 150 -14.84 -9.86 -14.25
CA SER A 150 -13.78 -9.03 -14.79
C SER A 150 -14.11 -7.56 -14.54
N GLN A 151 -13.26 -6.87 -13.79
CA GLN A 151 -13.42 -5.47 -13.44
C GLN A 151 -12.05 -4.81 -13.25
N HIS A 152 -12.05 -3.47 -13.19
CA HIS A 152 -10.86 -2.75 -12.75
C HIS A 152 -10.72 -2.87 -11.23
N TYR A 153 -9.58 -3.36 -10.75
CA TYR A 153 -9.32 -3.54 -9.33
C TYR A 153 -8.55 -2.35 -8.75
N GLU A 154 -9.17 -1.58 -7.85
CA GLU A 154 -8.49 -0.49 -7.12
C GLU A 154 -7.78 -0.98 -5.86
N HIS A 155 -8.12 -2.18 -5.40
CA HIS A 155 -7.63 -2.69 -4.13
C HIS A 155 -6.21 -3.27 -4.27
N PRO A 156 -5.24 -2.95 -3.38
CA PRO A 156 -3.84 -3.38 -3.53
C PRO A 156 -3.65 -4.91 -3.61
N ALA A 157 -4.57 -5.68 -3.01
CA ALA A 157 -4.54 -7.13 -3.08
C ALA A 157 -4.77 -7.69 -4.51
N LEU A 158 -5.42 -6.92 -5.40
CA LEU A 158 -5.83 -7.37 -6.74
C LEU A 158 -5.46 -6.40 -7.87
N GLU A 159 -4.97 -5.19 -7.57
CA GLU A 159 -4.67 -4.15 -8.57
C GLU A 159 -3.68 -4.60 -9.66
N MET A 160 -2.79 -5.56 -9.35
CA MET A 160 -1.85 -6.10 -10.32
C MET A 160 -2.54 -6.82 -11.50
N PHE A 161 -3.76 -7.33 -11.31
CA PHE A 161 -4.53 -8.03 -12.36
C PHE A 161 -5.18 -7.06 -13.36
N ASN A 162 -5.03 -5.75 -13.17
CA ASN A 162 -5.32 -4.77 -14.22
C ASN A 162 -4.32 -4.86 -15.38
N ASP A 163 -3.14 -5.45 -15.15
CA ASP A 163 -2.18 -5.78 -16.20
C ASP A 163 -2.41 -7.20 -16.71
N PRO A 164 -2.81 -7.39 -17.99
CA PRO A 164 -3.08 -8.70 -18.57
C PRO A 164 -1.90 -9.69 -18.50
N ARG A 165 -0.66 -9.19 -18.33
CA ARG A 165 0.53 -10.05 -18.19
C ARG A 165 0.52 -10.87 -16.89
N ASN A 166 -0.23 -10.42 -15.88
CA ASN A 166 -0.41 -11.14 -14.61
C ASN A 166 -1.57 -12.16 -14.70
N GLY A 167 -2.24 -12.26 -15.84
CA GLY A 167 -3.39 -13.13 -16.08
C GLY A 167 -4.73 -12.48 -15.72
N ASN A 168 -5.81 -13.23 -15.92
CA ASN A 168 -7.17 -12.73 -15.78
C ASN A 168 -8.01 -13.63 -14.86
N LEU A 169 -8.48 -13.09 -13.74
CA LEU A 169 -9.25 -13.83 -12.73
C LEU A 169 -10.54 -14.44 -13.30
N SER A 170 -11.15 -13.82 -14.32
CA SER A 170 -12.39 -14.31 -14.93
C SER A 170 -12.23 -15.62 -15.72
N GLU A 171 -11.00 -16.07 -15.98
CA GLU A 171 -10.74 -17.35 -16.64
C GLU A 171 -11.00 -18.56 -15.74
N ALA A 172 -11.12 -18.36 -14.42
CA ALA A 172 -11.44 -19.46 -13.51
C ALA A 172 -12.91 -19.91 -13.65
N ASP A 173 -13.06 -21.23 -13.75
CA ASP A 173 -14.34 -21.90 -13.63
C ASP A 173 -14.57 -22.28 -12.18
N ILE A 174 -15.69 -21.85 -11.62
CA ILE A 174 -16.13 -22.16 -10.26
C ILE A 174 -17.40 -23.00 -10.35
N ARG A 175 -17.29 -24.27 -9.95
CA ARG A 175 -18.38 -25.25 -10.04
C ARG A 175 -19.21 -25.29 -8.76
N LEU A 176 -18.55 -25.11 -7.62
CA LEU A 176 -19.18 -25.08 -6.30
C LEU A 176 -18.55 -23.97 -5.46
N TRP A 177 -19.36 -23.25 -4.68
CA TRP A 177 -18.87 -22.20 -3.77
C TRP A 177 -19.83 -22.02 -2.60
N TYR A 178 -19.32 -21.48 -1.51
CA TYR A 178 -20.13 -21.01 -0.41
C TYR A 178 -20.72 -19.63 -0.71
N LYS A 179 -22.02 -19.46 -0.50
CA LYS A 179 -22.63 -18.12 -0.47
C LYS A 179 -22.24 -17.41 0.81
N MET A 180 -21.62 -16.24 0.69
CA MET A 180 -21.37 -15.35 1.81
C MET A 180 -22.48 -14.32 1.91
N ARG A 181 -23.17 -14.26 3.05
CA ARG A 181 -24.27 -13.32 3.21
C ARG A 181 -23.76 -11.98 3.71
N GLU A 182 -23.87 -10.96 2.87
CA GLU A 182 -23.74 -9.56 3.30
C GLU A 182 -24.94 -9.22 4.20
N GLU A 183 -24.71 -8.89 5.46
CA GLU A 183 -25.79 -8.38 6.31
C GLU A 183 -26.20 -6.98 5.82
N ALA A 184 -27.49 -6.80 5.57
CA ALA A 184 -28.04 -5.51 5.16
C ALA A 184 -28.04 -4.54 6.35
N GLY A 185 -26.91 -3.86 6.57
CA GLY A 185 -26.75 -2.85 7.62
C GLY A 185 -25.53 -1.98 7.35
N LYS A 186 -25.78 -0.69 7.10
CA LYS A 186 -24.84 0.44 6.88
C LYS A 186 -23.45 0.09 6.29
N PRO A 187 -23.14 0.54 5.06
CA PRO A 187 -21.76 0.53 4.56
C PRO A 187 -20.84 1.22 5.58
N GLY A 188 -19.90 0.49 6.16
CA GLY A 188 -18.85 1.06 7.00
C GLY A 188 -18.85 0.74 8.50
N ASP A 189 -19.82 0.02 9.07
CA ASP A 189 -19.81 -0.28 10.53
C ASP A 189 -19.04 -1.57 10.91
N GLY A 190 -18.85 -2.50 9.94
CA GLY A 190 -18.21 -3.81 10.17
C GLY A 190 -16.77 -3.97 9.69
N GLY A 191 -16.21 -2.97 8.97
CA GLY A 191 -14.84 -3.05 8.45
C GLY A 191 -14.59 -4.17 7.42
N VAL A 192 -15.64 -4.65 6.75
CA VAL A 192 -15.60 -5.69 5.71
C VAL A 192 -15.61 -5.07 4.32
N THR A 193 -14.75 -5.56 3.43
CA THR A 193 -14.61 -5.10 2.03
C THR A 193 -14.66 -6.29 1.08
N VAL A 194 -15.60 -6.30 0.14
CA VAL A 194 -15.64 -7.33 -0.92
C VAL A 194 -14.61 -6.96 -2.00
N LEU A 195 -13.62 -7.82 -2.21
CA LEU A 195 -12.52 -7.61 -3.16
C LEU A 195 -12.87 -8.07 -4.57
N ALA A 196 -13.58 -9.20 -4.67
CA ALA A 196 -14.02 -9.79 -5.93
C ALA A 196 -15.38 -10.46 -5.76
N ARG A 197 -16.15 -10.53 -6.85
CA ARG A 197 -17.47 -11.16 -6.92
C ARG A 197 -17.51 -12.19 -8.03
N LEU A 198 -18.42 -13.15 -7.89
CA LEU A 198 -18.83 -14.01 -8.97
C LEU A 198 -19.83 -13.29 -9.89
N ASP A 199 -19.94 -13.74 -11.13
CA ASP A 199 -20.97 -13.29 -12.08
C ASP A 199 -22.41 -13.51 -11.59
N THR A 200 -22.61 -14.40 -10.61
CA THR A 200 -23.87 -14.58 -9.87
C THR A 200 -24.19 -13.42 -8.91
N GLY A 201 -23.23 -12.52 -8.67
CA GLY A 201 -23.30 -11.44 -7.69
C GLY A 201 -22.81 -11.82 -6.28
N ASP A 202 -22.61 -13.10 -6.01
CA ASP A 202 -22.13 -13.59 -4.71
C ASP A 202 -20.67 -13.12 -4.47
N PRO A 203 -20.29 -12.71 -3.23
CA PRO A 203 -18.91 -12.42 -2.90
C PRO A 203 -17.99 -13.63 -3.12
N PHE A 204 -16.79 -13.38 -3.65
CA PHE A 204 -15.78 -14.40 -3.91
C PHE A 204 -14.58 -14.27 -2.98
N LEU A 205 -14.03 -13.06 -2.85
CA LEU A 205 -12.95 -12.72 -1.90
C LEU A 205 -13.40 -11.56 -1.04
N VAL A 206 -13.26 -11.70 0.27
CA VAL A 206 -13.74 -10.71 1.24
C VAL A 206 -12.69 -10.44 2.29
N GLU A 207 -12.32 -9.18 2.46
CA GLU A 207 -11.38 -8.73 3.49
C GLU A 207 -12.12 -8.21 4.72
N LYS A 208 -11.56 -8.44 5.90
CA LYS A 208 -11.90 -7.75 7.15
C LYS A 208 -10.65 -7.41 7.94
N LYS A 209 -10.64 -6.26 8.62
CA LYS A 209 -9.61 -5.93 9.62
C LYS A 209 -9.94 -6.52 10.98
N PHE A 210 -8.93 -7.04 11.68
CA PHE A 210 -9.06 -7.51 13.05
C PHE A 210 -7.82 -7.13 13.86
N GLY A 211 -7.99 -6.20 14.81
CA GLY A 211 -6.86 -5.54 15.46
C GLY A 211 -5.98 -4.88 14.39
N GLU A 212 -4.70 -5.25 14.38
CA GLU A 212 -3.70 -4.72 13.44
C GLU A 212 -3.50 -5.61 12.21
N GLY A 213 -4.14 -6.78 12.18
CA GLY A 213 -4.08 -7.74 11.09
C GLY A 213 -5.25 -7.60 10.13
N ARG A 214 -5.17 -8.40 9.08
CA ARG A 214 -6.19 -8.50 8.04
C ARG A 214 -6.53 -9.96 7.84
N ILE A 215 -7.80 -10.22 7.58
CA ILE A 215 -8.30 -11.53 7.22
C ILE A 215 -8.86 -11.42 5.81
N ILE A 216 -8.53 -12.36 4.95
CA ILE A 216 -9.22 -12.56 3.68
C ILE A 216 -9.91 -13.93 3.73
N GLU A 217 -11.18 -13.97 3.36
CA GLU A 217 -11.98 -15.18 3.22
C GLU A 217 -12.30 -15.40 1.75
N CYS A 218 -12.15 -16.64 1.29
CA CYS A 218 -12.49 -17.08 -0.06
C CYS A 218 -13.80 -17.89 -0.05
N ALA A 219 -14.54 -17.88 -1.16
CA ALA A 219 -15.78 -18.65 -1.30
C ALA A 219 -15.57 -20.13 -1.66
N VAL A 220 -14.34 -20.52 -2.00
CA VAL A 220 -13.96 -21.84 -2.50
C VAL A 220 -12.72 -22.36 -1.77
N PRO A 221 -12.43 -23.68 -1.82
CA PRO A 221 -11.15 -24.22 -1.35
C PRO A 221 -9.99 -23.73 -2.21
N CYS A 222 -8.77 -23.86 -1.70
CA CYS A 222 -7.54 -23.55 -2.43
C CYS A 222 -7.03 -24.74 -3.28
N ASP A 223 -7.82 -25.79 -3.42
CA ASP A 223 -7.54 -26.95 -4.24
C ASP A 223 -8.37 -26.96 -5.54
N ALA A 224 -8.31 -28.07 -6.27
CA ALA A 224 -9.02 -28.25 -7.53
C ALA A 224 -10.39 -28.96 -7.38
N GLU A 225 -10.88 -29.19 -6.15
CA GLU A 225 -12.12 -29.97 -5.93
C GLU A 225 -13.32 -29.21 -6.52
N TRP A 226 -13.43 -27.91 -6.22
CA TRP A 226 -14.61 -27.10 -6.57
C TRP A 226 -14.39 -26.13 -7.72
N THR A 227 -13.14 -25.89 -8.08
CA THR A 227 -12.71 -24.88 -9.05
C THR A 227 -11.52 -25.38 -9.86
N ASN A 228 -11.18 -24.71 -10.95
CA ASN A 228 -9.91 -24.92 -11.65
C ASN A 228 -8.90 -23.80 -11.41
N LEU A 229 -9.11 -22.96 -10.38
CA LEU A 229 -8.18 -21.89 -9.99
C LEU A 229 -6.72 -22.35 -9.99
N PRO A 230 -6.32 -23.46 -9.32
CA PRO A 230 -4.92 -23.87 -9.31
C PRO A 230 -4.31 -24.21 -10.67
N ALA A 231 -5.15 -24.51 -11.67
CA ALA A 231 -4.72 -24.81 -13.03
C ALA A 231 -4.60 -23.55 -13.91
N ARG A 232 -4.98 -22.37 -13.42
CA ARG A 232 -4.89 -21.11 -14.17
C ARG A 232 -3.53 -20.43 -13.95
N PRO A 233 -2.92 -19.84 -15.00
CA PRO A 233 -1.62 -19.16 -14.88
C PRO A 233 -1.59 -18.05 -13.82
N PHE A 234 -2.72 -17.39 -13.58
CA PHE A 234 -2.82 -16.31 -12.59
C PHE A 234 -2.81 -16.78 -11.13
N TYR A 235 -2.96 -18.09 -10.86
CA TYR A 235 -3.03 -18.61 -9.50
C TYR A 235 -1.77 -18.34 -8.69
N LEU A 236 -0.61 -18.51 -9.34
CA LEU A 236 0.70 -18.21 -8.78
C LEU A 236 0.81 -16.75 -8.31
N PRO A 237 0.66 -15.73 -9.19
CA PRO A 237 0.71 -14.35 -8.77
C PRO A 237 -0.42 -13.99 -7.78
N LEU A 238 -1.59 -14.64 -7.87
CA LEU A 238 -2.68 -14.40 -6.91
C LEU A 238 -2.29 -14.80 -5.49
N MET A 239 -1.80 -16.02 -5.29
CA MET A 239 -1.40 -16.48 -3.95
C MET A 239 -0.25 -15.63 -3.39
N GLN A 240 0.76 -15.33 -4.21
CA GLN A 240 1.88 -14.50 -3.80
C GLN A 240 1.45 -13.07 -3.42
N GLN A 241 0.56 -12.46 -4.19
CA GLN A 241 0.06 -11.12 -3.92
C GLN A 241 -0.81 -11.07 -2.67
N LEU A 242 -1.74 -12.03 -2.50
CA LEU A 242 -2.59 -12.11 -1.31
C LEU A 242 -1.74 -12.26 -0.04
N VAL A 243 -0.76 -13.17 -0.06
CA VAL A 243 0.15 -13.39 1.07
C VAL A 243 1.03 -12.17 1.34
N THR A 244 1.60 -11.54 0.30
CA THR A 244 2.43 -10.34 0.46
C THR A 244 1.63 -9.16 1.02
N TYR A 245 0.40 -8.98 0.51
CA TYR A 245 -0.53 -7.98 1.01
C TYR A 245 -0.91 -8.23 2.48
N LEU A 246 -1.25 -9.47 2.84
CA LEU A 246 -1.58 -9.87 4.21
C LEU A 246 -0.39 -9.74 5.17
N ALA A 247 0.84 -9.95 4.67
CA ALA A 247 2.06 -9.77 5.45
C ALA A 247 2.46 -8.29 5.65
N SER A 248 1.89 -7.39 4.86
CA SER A 248 2.26 -5.98 4.84
C SER A 248 1.78 -5.28 6.12
N LYS A 249 2.71 -5.07 7.06
CA LYS A 249 2.48 -4.25 8.26
C LYS A 249 2.74 -2.79 7.95
N VAL A 250 1.80 -1.92 8.32
CA VAL A 250 2.02 -0.47 8.31
C VAL A 250 2.86 -0.12 9.53
N TYR A 251 4.18 0.01 9.31
CA TYR A 251 5.07 0.58 10.32
C TYR A 251 5.06 2.11 10.24
N PRO A 252 5.25 2.81 11.37
CA PRO A 252 5.64 4.21 11.32
C PRO A 252 6.89 4.38 10.42
N PRO A 253 6.99 5.49 9.69
CA PRO A 253 8.09 5.71 8.77
C PRO A 253 9.44 5.57 9.49
N ARG A 254 10.33 4.78 8.90
CA ARG A 254 11.72 4.63 9.37
C ARG A 254 12.64 5.72 8.83
N ASN A 255 12.21 6.39 7.77
CA ASN A 255 12.92 7.47 7.12
C ASN A 255 12.03 8.71 7.23
N VAL A 256 12.50 9.73 7.93
CA VAL A 256 11.74 10.96 8.19
C VAL A 256 12.59 12.20 7.89
N ASP A 257 11.93 13.33 7.67
CA ASP A 257 12.62 14.61 7.53
C ASP A 257 13.03 15.18 8.89
N VAL A 258 14.08 16.00 8.90
CA VAL A 258 14.51 16.79 10.07
C VAL A 258 13.30 17.50 10.71
N GLY A 259 13.20 17.38 12.05
CA GLY A 259 12.11 17.97 12.84
C GLY A 259 10.82 17.15 12.92
N ARG A 260 10.72 16.01 12.20
CA ARG A 260 9.61 15.05 12.39
C ARG A 260 9.93 14.07 13.52
N PRO A 261 8.94 13.71 14.37
CA PRO A 261 9.19 12.77 15.46
C PRO A 261 9.44 11.35 14.94
N LEU A 262 10.36 10.65 15.59
CA LEU A 262 10.56 9.21 15.45
C LEU A 262 9.51 8.50 16.29
N VAL A 263 8.81 7.54 15.69
CA VAL A 263 7.77 6.76 16.38
C VAL A 263 8.06 5.28 16.19
N ALA A 264 8.15 4.53 17.29
CA ALA A 264 8.22 3.07 17.26
C ALA A 264 6.98 2.48 17.92
N PHE A 265 6.31 1.56 17.23
CA PHE A 265 5.32 0.68 17.84
C PHE A 265 6.02 -0.53 18.44
N LEU A 266 5.69 -0.83 19.69
CA LEU A 266 6.26 -1.90 20.50
C LEU A 266 5.13 -2.79 21.05
N PRO A 267 5.42 -4.04 21.44
CA PRO A 267 4.47 -4.91 22.10
C PRO A 267 3.84 -4.25 23.34
N ALA A 268 2.55 -4.52 23.59
CA ALA A 268 1.85 -3.95 24.76
C ALA A 268 2.54 -4.30 26.09
N ALA A 269 3.23 -5.44 26.16
CA ALA A 269 4.01 -5.87 27.32
C ALA A 269 5.23 -4.97 27.64
N ASP A 270 5.63 -4.09 26.72
CA ASP A 270 6.72 -3.12 26.92
C ASP A 270 6.23 -1.75 27.39
N ALA A 271 4.91 -1.56 27.52
CA ALA A 271 4.35 -0.35 28.10
C ALA A 271 4.88 -0.12 29.53
N GLY A 272 5.24 1.13 29.83
CA GLY A 272 5.82 1.53 31.12
C GLY A 272 7.31 1.24 31.27
N LYS A 273 7.93 0.48 30.35
CA LYS A 273 9.38 0.30 30.30
C LYS A 273 10.06 1.47 29.59
N LYS A 274 11.39 1.45 29.55
CA LYS A 274 12.21 2.46 28.88
C LYS A 274 13.06 1.82 27.79
N GLY A 275 13.13 2.45 26.62
CA GLY A 275 14.12 2.15 25.59
C GLY A 275 15.29 3.13 25.65
N ILE A 276 16.40 2.80 25.01
CA ILE A 276 17.56 3.69 24.85
C ILE A 276 17.64 4.11 23.39
N LEU A 277 17.54 5.41 23.13
CA LEU A 277 17.74 5.98 21.80
C LEU A 277 19.12 6.62 21.71
N THR A 278 19.92 6.16 20.76
CA THR A 278 21.23 6.76 20.42
C THR A 278 21.06 7.66 19.20
N ASP A 279 21.47 8.92 19.33
CA ASP A 279 21.45 9.89 18.23
C ASP A 279 22.67 9.77 17.30
N PRO A 280 22.72 10.49 16.16
CA PRO A 280 23.82 10.40 15.20
C PRO A 280 25.19 10.82 15.75
N GLU A 281 25.23 11.52 16.88
CA GLU A 281 26.46 11.94 17.57
C GLU A 281 26.90 10.92 18.63
N GLY A 282 26.17 9.80 18.76
CA GLY A 282 26.45 8.73 19.71
C GLY A 282 25.91 9.00 21.12
N LYS A 283 25.10 10.05 21.32
CA LYS A 283 24.54 10.37 22.63
C LYS A 283 23.28 9.53 22.86
N ALA A 284 23.32 8.71 23.91
CA ALA A 284 22.20 7.91 24.37
C ALA A 284 21.22 8.73 25.22
N ARG A 285 19.93 8.50 25.04
CA ARG A 285 18.83 9.08 25.84
C ARG A 285 17.81 8.00 26.16
N GLU A 286 17.30 8.00 27.38
CA GLU A 286 16.18 7.14 27.75
C GLU A 286 14.87 7.68 27.17
N ILE A 287 14.08 6.80 26.54
CA ILE A 287 12.76 7.10 26.00
C ILE A 287 11.73 6.27 26.75
N ALA A 288 10.73 6.94 27.33
CA ALA A 288 9.62 6.25 27.98
C ALA A 288 8.71 5.63 26.93
N ILE A 289 8.28 4.39 27.18
CA ILE A 289 7.34 3.67 26.33
C ILE A 289 5.96 3.81 26.95
N GLN A 290 5.05 4.47 26.25
CA GLN A 290 3.70 4.78 26.75
C GLN A 290 2.65 3.96 26.03
N THR A 291 1.56 3.62 26.73
CA THR A 291 0.40 2.99 26.11
C THR A 291 -0.41 4.04 25.35
N LYS A 292 -0.67 3.80 24.07
CA LYS A 292 -1.58 4.61 23.26
C LYS A 292 -2.52 3.67 22.51
N GLY A 293 -3.77 3.59 22.95
CA GLY A 293 -4.74 2.62 22.45
C GLY A 293 -4.32 1.19 22.81
N THR A 294 -4.20 0.33 21.79
CA THR A 294 -3.80 -1.09 21.93
C THR A 294 -2.29 -1.31 21.88
N ARG A 295 -1.49 -0.27 21.61
CA ARG A 295 -0.04 -0.36 21.37
C ARG A 295 0.77 0.34 22.45
N ALA A 296 1.98 -0.15 22.67
CA ALA A 296 3.02 0.58 23.35
C ALA A 296 3.80 1.41 22.31
N ILE A 297 4.07 2.68 22.61
CA ILE A 297 4.71 3.62 21.69
C ILE A 297 5.92 4.26 22.37
N ALA A 298 7.06 4.22 21.68
CA ALA A 298 8.21 5.08 21.96
C ALA A 298 8.21 6.24 20.95
N GLU A 299 8.26 7.47 21.43
CA GLU A 299 8.26 8.67 20.59
C GLU A 299 9.45 9.57 20.95
N PHE A 300 10.13 10.10 19.95
CA PHE A 300 11.24 11.03 20.12
C PHE A 300 11.17 12.17 19.09
N ALA A 301 11.03 13.40 19.57
CA ALA A 301 10.79 14.58 18.73
C ALA A 301 12.04 15.42 18.42
N ASP A 302 13.16 15.23 19.12
CA ASP A 302 14.38 16.05 18.96
C ASP A 302 15.26 15.57 17.80
N THR A 303 14.70 15.60 16.59
CA THR A 303 15.30 15.14 15.32
C THR A 303 15.89 16.29 14.52
N ARG A 304 16.57 17.23 15.18
CA ARG A 304 17.17 18.41 14.54
C ARG A 304 18.45 18.09 13.76
N LYS A 305 19.07 16.95 14.05
CA LYS A 305 20.31 16.49 13.43
C LYS A 305 19.95 15.42 12.40
N PRO A 306 20.36 15.55 11.13
CA PRO A 306 20.22 14.46 10.18
C PRO A 306 21.19 13.33 10.56
N GLY A 307 20.79 12.09 10.28
CA GLY A 307 21.62 10.92 10.50
C GLY A 307 20.86 9.68 10.97
N LEU A 308 21.63 8.66 11.36
CA LEU A 308 21.11 7.41 11.91
C LEU A 308 20.79 7.56 13.40
N TYR A 309 19.56 7.24 13.77
CA TYR A 309 19.10 7.10 15.14
C TYR A 309 18.80 5.62 15.41
N VAL A 310 19.23 5.12 16.57
CA VAL A 310 19.06 3.69 16.93
C VAL A 310 18.31 3.59 18.25
N LEU A 311 17.13 2.97 18.24
CA LEU A 311 16.34 2.67 19.42
C LEU A 311 16.56 1.21 19.83
N ASP A 312 17.20 1.00 20.97
CA ASP A 312 17.27 -0.27 21.67
C ASP A 312 16.07 -0.41 22.60
N ALA A 313 15.10 -1.24 22.20
CA ALA A 313 13.89 -1.49 22.97
C ALA A 313 14.13 -2.57 24.07
N PRO A 314 13.32 -2.60 25.14
CA PRO A 314 13.49 -3.53 26.27
C PRO A 314 13.48 -5.02 25.91
N ASN A 315 12.89 -5.37 24.77
CA ASN A 315 12.76 -6.73 24.27
C ASN A 315 13.93 -7.15 23.36
N ASN A 316 15.09 -6.49 23.48
CA ASN A 316 16.25 -6.64 22.59
C ASN A 316 15.95 -6.37 21.10
N ASN A 317 14.83 -5.70 20.80
CA ASN A 317 14.54 -5.29 19.43
C ASN A 317 15.25 -3.96 19.14
N ARG A 318 16.22 -4.01 18.22
CA ARG A 318 16.94 -2.82 17.76
C ARG A 318 16.26 -2.23 16.54
N ILE A 319 15.83 -0.98 16.65
CA ILE A 319 15.07 -0.28 15.61
C ILE A 319 15.91 0.89 15.08
N HIS A 320 16.13 0.91 13.77
CA HIS A 320 16.88 1.97 13.10
C HIS A 320 15.92 2.99 12.47
N PHE A 321 16.22 4.26 12.68
CA PHE A 321 15.57 5.39 12.03
C PHE A 321 16.62 6.23 11.31
N VAL A 322 16.26 6.79 10.16
CA VAL A 322 17.08 7.77 9.46
C VAL A 322 16.32 9.08 9.40
N VAL A 323 16.99 10.15 9.82
CA VAL A 323 16.53 11.52 9.65
C VAL A 323 17.29 12.13 8.49
N ASN A 324 16.60 12.50 7.42
CA ASN A 324 17.19 13.11 6.23
C ASN A 324 16.80 14.60 6.15
N VAL A 325 17.61 15.39 5.45
CA VAL A 325 17.24 16.76 5.04
C VAL A 325 16.26 16.71 3.87
N ASP A 326 15.41 17.74 3.73
CA ASP A 326 14.48 17.84 2.61
C ASP A 326 15.27 17.86 1.29
N ARG A 327 14.90 16.96 0.37
CA ARG A 327 15.57 16.77 -0.92
C ARG A 327 15.23 17.85 -1.94
N LYS A 328 14.32 18.77 -1.65
CA LYS A 328 13.96 19.87 -2.57
C LYS A 328 15.15 20.69 -3.03
N GLU A 329 16.18 20.85 -2.20
CA GLU A 329 17.41 21.55 -2.60
C GLU A 329 18.25 20.76 -3.63
N SER A 330 18.09 19.43 -3.65
CA SER A 330 18.76 18.54 -4.61
C SER A 330 17.96 18.33 -5.91
N ASP A 331 16.78 18.93 -6.03
CA ASP A 331 16.00 18.89 -7.28
C ASP A 331 16.56 19.92 -8.26
N LEU A 332 17.33 19.43 -9.24
CA LEU A 332 17.94 20.23 -10.30
C LEU A 332 17.04 20.37 -11.54
N SER A 333 15.76 20.00 -11.44
CA SER A 333 14.81 20.23 -12.53
C SER A 333 14.79 21.71 -12.89
N GLN A 334 14.83 21.98 -14.19
CA GLN A 334 14.76 23.36 -14.67
C GLN A 334 13.36 23.91 -14.39
N LEU A 335 13.32 25.14 -13.88
CA LEU A 335 12.07 25.88 -13.73
C LEU A 335 11.36 25.98 -15.08
N SER A 336 10.05 25.75 -15.08
CA SER A 336 9.21 26.02 -16.24
C SER A 336 9.19 27.51 -16.57
N GLU A 337 8.83 27.86 -17.80
CA GLU A 337 8.77 29.26 -18.22
C GLU A 337 7.82 30.11 -17.35
N ALA A 338 6.71 29.53 -16.90
CA ALA A 338 5.77 30.18 -16.00
C ALA A 338 6.39 30.45 -14.61
N GLU A 339 7.17 29.51 -14.08
CA GLU A 339 7.85 29.65 -12.79
C GLU A 339 8.98 30.69 -12.88
N VAL A 340 9.77 30.69 -13.96
CA VAL A 340 10.82 31.70 -14.20
C VAL A 340 10.21 33.10 -14.24
N GLN A 341 9.09 33.28 -14.94
CA GLN A 341 8.37 34.57 -14.97
C GLN A 341 7.81 34.95 -13.59
N GLY A 342 7.30 33.97 -12.83
CA GLY A 342 6.83 34.17 -11.46
C GLY A 342 7.93 34.67 -10.52
N VAL A 343 9.09 34.02 -10.53
CA VAL A 343 10.27 34.41 -9.74
C VAL A 343 10.76 35.80 -10.16
N ALA A 344 10.85 36.06 -11.46
CA ALA A 344 11.27 37.37 -11.95
C ALA A 344 10.33 38.48 -11.50
N LYS A 345 9.01 38.27 -11.58
CA LYS A 345 8.02 39.24 -11.10
C LYS A 345 8.16 39.49 -9.59
N ALA A 346 8.36 38.44 -8.79
CA ALA A 346 8.54 38.56 -7.34
C ALA A 346 9.82 39.35 -6.99
N MET A 347 10.88 39.19 -7.79
CA MET A 347 12.14 39.92 -7.64
C MET A 347 12.14 41.31 -8.29
N GLY A 348 11.08 41.72 -8.97
CA GLY A 348 11.06 42.95 -9.78
C GLY A 348 12.04 42.91 -10.96
N ALA A 349 12.39 41.71 -11.43
CA ALA A 349 13.29 41.48 -12.55
C ALA A 349 12.52 41.25 -13.86
N SER A 350 13.19 41.52 -14.97
CA SER A 350 12.69 41.19 -16.32
C SER A 350 13.43 39.94 -16.79
N VAL A 351 12.70 38.92 -17.23
CA VAL A 351 13.30 37.72 -17.84
C VAL A 351 13.72 38.08 -19.25
N VAL A 352 14.98 37.80 -19.59
CA VAL A 352 15.52 38.06 -20.91
C VAL A 352 16.06 36.74 -21.47
N LYS A 353 15.64 36.36 -22.68
CA LYS A 353 16.06 35.10 -23.29
C LYS A 353 17.16 35.27 -24.33
N THR A 354 17.31 36.48 -24.86
CA THR A 354 18.28 36.77 -25.92
C THR A 354 19.12 38.01 -25.63
N PHE A 355 20.32 38.05 -26.22
CA PHE A 355 21.21 39.21 -26.11
C PHE A 355 20.56 40.49 -26.69
N GLY A 356 19.74 40.36 -27.74
CA GLY A 356 19.03 41.50 -28.35
C GLY A 356 17.98 42.10 -27.43
N GLU A 357 17.17 41.27 -26.78
CA GLU A 357 16.22 41.71 -25.76
C GLU A 357 16.95 42.40 -24.60
N TYR A 358 18.08 41.84 -24.14
CA TYR A 358 18.88 42.44 -23.07
C TYR A 358 19.36 43.84 -23.44
N HIS A 359 19.94 43.98 -24.63
CA HIS A 359 20.48 45.24 -25.13
C HIS A 359 19.37 46.30 -25.27
N SER A 360 18.19 45.92 -25.76
CA SER A 360 17.05 46.83 -25.86
C SER A 360 16.54 47.29 -24.49
N LEU A 361 16.52 46.40 -23.50
CA LEU A 361 16.05 46.68 -22.14
C LEU A 361 17.06 47.55 -21.37
N ASP A 362 18.36 47.32 -21.56
CA ASP A 362 19.43 48.17 -20.99
C ASP A 362 19.44 49.56 -21.64
N GLN A 363 19.28 49.66 -22.96
CA GLN A 363 19.16 50.96 -23.63
C GLN A 363 17.94 51.76 -23.13
N GLN A 364 16.76 51.13 -23.01
CA GLN A 364 15.58 51.79 -22.47
C GLN A 364 15.77 52.24 -21.02
N ARG A 365 16.47 51.46 -20.18
CA ARG A 365 16.77 51.85 -18.79
C ARG A 365 17.75 53.01 -18.69
N ARG A 366 18.77 53.05 -19.56
CA ARG A 366 19.84 54.06 -19.52
C ARG A 366 19.47 55.38 -20.20
N PHE A 367 18.78 55.31 -21.33
CA PHE A 367 18.54 56.46 -22.20
C PHE A 367 17.04 56.86 -22.28
N GLY A 368 16.14 56.05 -21.71
CA GLY A 368 14.68 56.25 -21.82
C GLY A 368 14.13 55.79 -23.17
N GLN A 369 12.82 55.93 -23.37
CA GLN A 369 12.20 55.69 -24.67
C GLN A 369 12.35 56.92 -25.57
N GLU A 370 12.59 56.72 -26.87
CA GLU A 370 12.66 57.80 -27.86
C GLU A 370 11.27 58.39 -28.16
N ILE A 371 10.76 59.25 -27.27
CA ILE A 371 9.42 59.87 -27.40
C ILE A 371 9.38 60.88 -28.56
N TRP A 372 10.54 61.39 -29.00
CA TRP A 372 10.64 62.44 -30.02
C TRP A 372 10.05 61.99 -31.37
N GLN A 373 10.19 60.71 -31.74
CA GLN A 373 9.63 60.19 -33.00
C GLN A 373 8.10 60.18 -32.96
N ALA A 374 7.52 59.75 -31.84
CA ALA A 374 6.07 59.77 -31.64
C ALA A 374 5.52 61.21 -31.63
N LEU A 375 6.24 62.14 -30.99
CA LEU A 375 5.91 63.57 -31.02
C LEU A 375 6.02 64.15 -32.42
N LEU A 376 7.06 63.79 -33.19
CA LEU A 376 7.23 64.23 -34.57
C LEU A 376 6.07 63.76 -35.45
N VAL A 377 5.69 62.49 -35.35
CA VAL A 377 4.55 61.94 -36.10
C VAL A 377 3.24 62.62 -35.69
N ALA A 378 3.03 62.88 -34.39
CA ALA A 378 1.86 63.62 -33.91
C ALA A 378 1.83 65.06 -34.46
N VAL A 379 2.97 65.75 -34.52
CA VAL A 379 3.09 67.09 -35.11
C VAL A 379 2.81 67.04 -36.61
N LEU A 380 3.39 66.08 -37.33
CA LEU A 380 3.13 65.91 -38.77
C LEU A 380 1.65 65.62 -39.05
N ALA A 381 1.00 64.79 -38.23
CA ALA A 381 -0.42 64.54 -38.33
C ALA A 381 -1.23 65.82 -38.07
N LEU A 382 -0.86 66.63 -37.08
CA LEU A 382 -1.49 67.93 -36.82
C LEU A 382 -1.33 68.89 -38.00
N ILE A 383 -0.16 68.97 -38.62
CA ILE A 383 0.08 69.81 -39.81
C ILE A 383 -0.79 69.35 -40.99
N PHE A 384 -0.91 68.04 -41.21
CA PHE A 384 -1.79 67.49 -42.25
C PHE A 384 -3.26 67.82 -41.98
N VAL A 385 -3.70 67.69 -40.73
CA VAL A 385 -5.05 68.07 -40.30
C VAL A 385 -5.28 69.57 -40.51
N GLU A 386 -4.30 70.41 -40.17
CA GLU A 386 -4.34 71.85 -40.38
C GLU A 386 -4.44 72.20 -41.87
N MET A 387 -3.63 71.60 -42.74
CA MET A 387 -3.75 71.78 -44.20
C MET A 387 -5.13 71.37 -44.73
N LEU A 388 -5.69 70.25 -44.25
CA LEU A 388 -7.02 69.81 -44.66
C LEU A 388 -8.11 70.79 -44.20
N LEU A 389 -7.99 71.34 -42.98
CA LEU A 389 -8.89 72.35 -42.45
C LEU A 389 -8.77 73.66 -43.23
N GLU A 390 -7.57 74.14 -43.51
CA GLU A 390 -7.33 75.33 -44.32
C GLU A 390 -7.91 75.20 -45.73
N GLN A 391 -7.71 74.04 -46.38
CA GLN A 391 -8.26 73.79 -47.71
C GLN A 391 -9.79 73.75 -47.70
N ALA A 392 -10.40 73.22 -46.64
CA ALA A 392 -11.84 73.23 -46.44
C ALA A 392 -12.40 74.65 -46.23
N PHE A 393 -11.68 75.51 -45.49
CA PHE A 393 -12.09 76.91 -45.28
C PHE A 393 -11.82 77.82 -46.49
N ALA A 394 -10.73 77.59 -47.25
CA ALA A 394 -10.40 78.36 -48.44
C ALA A 394 -11.37 78.10 -49.61
N ARG A 395 -11.88 76.88 -49.76
CA ARG A 395 -12.92 76.54 -50.76
C ARG A 395 -14.28 77.23 -50.53
N ARG A 396 -14.48 77.89 -49.38
CA ARG A 396 -15.71 78.62 -49.05
C ARG A 396 -15.70 80.10 -49.45
N LYS A 397 -14.60 80.59 -50.06
CA LYS A 397 -14.42 82.02 -50.40
C LYS A 397 -14.33 82.35 -51.90
N THR A 398 -14.69 81.43 -52.77
CA THR A 398 -15.05 81.65 -54.19
C THR A 398 -16.48 81.21 -54.37
#